data_AF-A0AA92QTF0-F1
#
_entry.id   AF-A0AA92QTF0-F1
#
_cell.length_a   1.000
_cell.length_b   1.000
_cell.length_c   1.000
_cell.angle_alpha   90.00
_cell.angle_beta   90.00
_cell.angle_gamma   90.00
#
_symmetry.space_group_name_H-M   'P 1'
#
loop_
_entity.id
_entity.type
_entity.pdbx_description
1 polymer ?
#
loop_
_entity_poly.entity_id
_entity_poly.type
_entity_poly.pdbx_seq_one_letter_code
_entity_poly.pdbx_strand_id
1 'polypeptide(L)' 'MKALLPVLYLGALGAVYALVFYFNHKTPLPKGCEDLKAQCKGCHDHSCCNNPAHEE' A
#
# COMPACT_ATOMS: atom_id res chain seq x y z
N MET A 1 -25.75 -20.38 -10.67
CA MET A 1 -24.35 -20.81 -10.87
C MET A 1 -23.49 -19.84 -11.68
N LYS A 2 -24.00 -19.15 -12.72
CA LYS A 2 -23.20 -18.23 -13.55
C LYS A 2 -22.42 -17.15 -12.79
N ALA A 3 -22.91 -16.71 -11.63
CA ALA A 3 -22.25 -15.70 -10.80
C ALA A 3 -21.34 -16.25 -9.70
N LEU A 4 -21.28 -17.57 -9.48
CA LEU A 4 -20.48 -18.14 -8.39
C LEU A 4 -18.98 -17.92 -8.62
N LEU A 5 -18.49 -18.18 -9.84
CA LEU A 5 -17.08 -17.97 -10.18
C LEU A 5 -16.66 -16.50 -10.01
N PRO A 6 -17.39 -15.51 -10.57
CA PRO A 6 -17.08 -14.10 -10.35
C PRO A 6 -17.07 -13.68 -8.87
N VAL A 7 -18.03 -14.18 -8.08
CA VAL A 7 -18.10 -13.88 -6.64
C VAL A 7 -16.91 -14.46 -5.89
N LEU A 8 -16.54 -15.71 -6.14
CA LEU A 8 -15.37 -16.33 -5.53
C LEU A 8 -14.07 -15.62 -5.94
N TYR A 9 -13.97 -15.20 -7.20
CA TYR A 9 -12.82 -14.46 -7.70
C TYR A 9 -12.67 -13.10 -7.02
N LEU A 10 -13.74 -12.31 -6.93
CA LEU A 10 -13.72 -11.03 -6.22
C LEU A 10 -13.46 -11.21 -4.71
N GLY A 11 -14.03 -12.25 -4.10
CA GLY A 11 -13.75 -12.61 -2.71
C GLY A 11 -12.28 -12.95 -2.48
N ALA A 12 -11.66 -13.73 -3.37
CA ALA A 12 -10.25 -14.06 -3.31
C ALA A 12 -9.36 -12.82 -3.46
N LEU A 13 -9.65 -11.94 -4.42
CA LEU A 13 -8.92 -10.68 -4.59
C LEU A 13 -9.03 -9.78 -3.35
N GLY A 14 -10.25 -9.63 -2.80
CA GLY A 14 -10.47 -8.85 -1.58
C GLY A 14 -9.72 -9.43 -0.38
N ALA A 15 -9.71 -10.76 -0.22
CA ALA A 15 -8.98 -11.43 0.85
C ALA A 15 -7.46 -11.24 0.72
N VAL A 16 -6.90 -11.37 -0.49
CA VAL A 16 -5.48 -11.13 -0.76
C VAL A 16 -5.12 -9.67 -0.45
N TYR A 17 -5.93 -8.72 -0.91
CA TYR A 17 -5.71 -7.30 -0.62
C TYR A 17 -5.73 -7.02 0.88
N ALA A 18 -6.75 -7.51 1.61
CA ALA A 18 -6.86 -7.31 3.05
C ALA A 18 -5.66 -7.91 3.81
N LEU A 19 -5.19 -9.07 3.39
CA LEU A 19 -4.04 -9.75 3.99
C LEU A 19 -2.73 -8.98 3.75
N VAL A 20 -2.49 -8.54 2.51
CA VAL A 20 -1.32 -7.71 2.19
C VAL A 20 -1.39 -6.36 2.93
N PHE A 21 -2.56 -5.72 2.96
CA PHE A 21 -2.78 -4.48 3.70
C PHE A 21 -2.47 -4.63 5.18
N TYR A 22 -2.92 -5.73 5.80
CA TYR A 22 -2.65 -6.04 7.21
C TYR A 22 -1.15 -6.21 7.48
N PHE A 23 -0.45 -6.98 6.64
CA PHE A 23 0.98 -7.17 6.81
C PHE A 23 1.78 -5.89 6.53
N ASN A 24 1.36 -5.10 5.54
CA ASN A 24 1.96 -3.80 5.25
C ASN A 24 1.86 -2.83 6.44
N HIS A 25 0.73 -2.82 7.16
CA HIS A 25 0.58 -2.00 8.38
C HIS A 25 1.41 -2.50 9.56
N LYS A 26 1.85 -3.76 9.53
CA LYS A 26 2.76 -4.32 10.53
C LYS A 26 4.23 -4.17 10.16
N THR A 27 4.54 -3.84 8.91
CA THR A 27 5.90 -3.57 8.48
C THR A 27 6.41 -2.33 9.22
N PRO A 28 7.49 -2.45 10.03
CA PRO A 28 8.02 -1.31 10.74
C PRO A 28 8.43 -0.21 9.76
N LEU A 29 8.09 1.03 10.09
CA LEU A 29 8.59 2.17 9.33
C LEU A 29 10.11 2.28 9.50
N PRO A 30 10.85 2.70 8.46
CA PRO A 30 12.26 2.99 8.60
C PRO A 30 12.45 4.11 9.62
N LYS A 31 13.53 4.02 10.42
CA LYS A 31 13.85 5.02 11.45
C LYS A 31 13.99 6.41 10.82
N GLY A 32 13.32 7.42 11.38
CA GLY A 32 13.32 8.79 10.86
C GLY A 32 12.33 9.04 9.71
N CYS A 33 11.44 8.09 9.43
CA CYS A 33 10.38 8.16 8.43
C CYS A 33 9.03 7.73 9.04
N GLU A 34 8.83 8.06 10.32
CA GLU A 34 7.60 7.81 11.06
C GLU A 34 6.43 8.60 10.47
N ASP A 35 6.72 9.79 9.92
CA ASP A 35 5.87 10.53 8.99
C ASP A 35 6.37 10.25 7.56
N LEU A 36 5.64 9.41 6.82
CA LEU A 36 5.87 9.11 5.39
C LEU A 36 5.58 10.31 4.47
N LYS A 37 5.92 11.53 4.89
CA LYS A 37 5.76 12.77 4.12
C LYS A 37 7.03 13.07 3.31
N ALA A 38 6.98 14.06 2.43
CA ALA A 38 8.10 14.50 1.60
C ALA A 38 9.43 14.71 2.37
N GLN A 39 9.37 15.07 3.66
CA GLN A 39 10.56 15.21 4.53
C GLN A 39 11.32 13.90 4.82
N CYS A 40 10.74 12.72 4.55
CA CYS A 40 11.40 11.43 4.73
C CYS A 40 12.34 11.12 3.55
N LYS A 41 13.62 10.81 3.82
CA LYS A 41 14.59 10.41 2.77
C LYS A 41 14.15 9.19 1.95
N GLY A 42 13.41 8.26 2.55
CA GLY A 42 12.86 7.10 1.84
C GLY A 42 11.80 7.48 0.81
N CYS A 43 11.11 8.61 0.99
CA CYS A 43 10.13 9.14 0.03
C CYS A 43 10.78 9.85 -1.17
N HIS A 44 12.11 9.99 -1.21
CA HIS A 44 12.81 10.55 -2.37
C HIS A 44 12.89 9.57 -3.57
N ASP A 45 12.40 8.34 -3.42
CA ASP A 45 12.12 7.47 -4.58
C ASP A 45 11.02 8.12 -5.44
N HIS A 46 11.28 8.36 -6.73
CA HIS A 46 10.31 8.97 -7.65
C HIS A 46 9.00 8.19 -7.77
N SER A 47 9.04 6.88 -7.48
CA SER A 47 7.88 5.99 -7.49
C SER A 47 7.01 6.16 -6.24
N CYS A 48 7.52 6.82 -5.19
CA CYS A 48 6.75 7.09 -3.98
C CYS A 48 5.73 8.21 -4.24
N CYS A 49 4.45 7.97 -3.95
CA CYS A 49 3.41 9.01 -4.11
C CYS A 49 3.65 10.25 -3.25
N ASN A 50 4.41 10.12 -2.16
CA ASN A 50 4.76 11.22 -1.26
C ASN A 50 6.14 11.83 -1.60
N ASN A 51 6.65 11.57 -2.81
CA ASN A 51 7.86 12.22 -3.27
C ASN A 51 7.65 13.74 -3.32
N PRO A 52 8.63 14.55 -2.84
CA PRO A 52 8.55 16.01 -2.95
C PRO A 52 8.28 16.52 -4.37
N ALA A 53 8.65 15.77 -5.42
CA ALA A 53 8.35 16.10 -6.81
C ALA A 53 6.87 16.00 -7.19
N HIS A 54 6.03 15.38 -6.35
CA HIS A 54 4.57 15.30 -6.53
C HIS A 54 3.80 16.26 -5.61
N GLU A 55 4.49 16.96 -4.71
CA GLU A 55 3.92 18.06 -3.92
C GLU A 55 4.10 19.36 -4.71
N GLU A 56 3.11 19.71 -5.54
CA GLU A 56 2.98 21.03 -6.18
C GLU A 56 2.23 22.04 -5.30
#